data_AF-A0A943JX08-F1
#
_entry.id   AF-A0A943JX08-F1
#
_cell.length_a   1.000
_cell.length_b   1.000
_cell.length_c   1.000
_cell.angle_alpha   90.00
_cell.angle_beta   90.00
_cell.angle_gamma   90.00
#
_symmetry.space_group_name_H-M   'P 1'
#
loop_
_entity.id
_entity.type
_entity.pdbx_description
1 polymer ?
#
loop_
_entity_poly.entity_id
_entity_poly.type
_entity_poly.pdbx_seq_one_letter_code
_entity_poly.pdbx_strand_id
1 'polypeptide(L)'
;MGNFVVLIFLLIIAIIDIKKKTIHNKTSLLTLLIGLFLYKKIYLTGLLVATLILIICIFIDENYKGGGDIKFIGVIGLLKGFNFTIEFYIISEILCVIYRKITKKYKKEEIAYAPFMFLSFLIKTIFL
;
A
#
# COMPACT_ATOMS: atom_id res chain seq x y z
N MET A 1 17.20 -10.05 -1.37
CA MET A 1 16.33 -10.82 -2.29
C MET A 1 14.84 -10.55 -2.07
N GLY A 2 14.31 -10.66 -0.83
CA GLY A 2 12.88 -10.46 -0.53
C GLY A 2 12.29 -9.11 -0.99
N ASN A 3 13.00 -8.01 -0.77
CA ASN A 3 12.51 -6.67 -1.16
C ASN A 3 12.33 -6.53 -2.68
N PHE A 4 13.27 -7.06 -3.45
CA PHE A 4 13.24 -6.99 -4.91
C PHE A 4 12.04 -7.73 -5.49
N VAL A 5 11.71 -8.90 -4.94
CA VAL A 5 10.51 -9.66 -5.34
C VAL A 5 9.24 -8.89 -5.00
N VAL A 6 9.12 -8.36 -3.78
CA VAL A 6 7.96 -7.52 -3.40
C VAL A 6 7.83 -6.30 -4.30
N LEU A 7 8.95 -5.69 -4.70
CA LEU A 7 8.99 -4.54 -5.59
C LEU A 7 8.49 -4.89 -7.01
N ILE A 8 8.89 -6.04 -7.57
CA ILE A 8 8.36 -6.54 -8.84
C ILE A 8 6.84 -6.79 -8.74
N PHE A 9 6.38 -7.39 -7.65
CA PHE A 9 4.94 -7.61 -7.44
C PHE A 9 4.16 -6.31 -7.34
N LEU A 10 4.68 -5.33 -6.60
CA LEU A 10 4.11 -3.99 -6.51
C LEU A 10 4.07 -3.29 -7.87
N LEU A 11 5.09 -3.46 -8.70
CA LEU A 11 5.11 -2.93 -10.07
C LEU A 11 4.00 -3.57 -10.92
N ILE A 12 3.85 -4.89 -10.86
CA ILE A 12 2.79 -5.60 -11.58
C ILE A 12 1.41 -5.12 -11.13
N ILE A 13 1.20 -4.99 -9.81
CA ILE A 13 -0.06 -4.48 -9.24
C ILE A 13 -0.31 -3.03 -9.68
N ALA A 14 0.72 -2.18 -9.67
CA ALA A 14 0.62 -0.81 -10.14
C ALA A 14 0.20 -0.73 -11.61
N ILE A 15 0.78 -1.56 -12.48
CA ILE A 15 0.39 -1.63 -13.90
C ILE A 15 -1.05 -2.10 -14.06
N ILE A 16 -1.48 -3.11 -13.30
CA ILE A 16 -2.85 -3.61 -13.32
C ILE A 16 -3.83 -2.53 -12.82
N ASP A 17 -3.47 -1.82 -11.76
CA ASP A 17 -4.29 -0.77 -11.16
C ASP A 17 -4.43 0.44 -12.08
N ILE A 18 -3.37 0.83 -12.80
CA ILE A 18 -3.49 1.88 -13.84
C ILE A 18 -4.49 1.48 -14.93
N LYS A 19 -4.49 0.20 -15.35
CA LYS A 19 -5.36 -0.29 -16.42
C LYS A 19 -6.80 -0.54 -15.97
N LYS A 20 -7.00 -1.06 -14.76
CA LYS A 20 -8.30 -1.56 -14.27
C LYS A 20 -8.88 -0.77 -13.11
N LYS A 21 -8.11 0.16 -12.53
CA LYS A 21 -8.45 1.00 -11.36
C LYS A 21 -9.01 0.21 -10.17
N THR A 22 -8.63 -1.06 -10.06
CA THR A 22 -9.17 -1.99 -9.08
C THR A 22 -8.09 -2.93 -8.56
N ILE A 23 -7.75 -2.78 -7.28
CA ILE A 23 -6.90 -3.72 -6.55
C ILE A 23 -7.77 -4.85 -6.03
N HIS A 24 -7.65 -6.04 -6.61
CA HIS A 24 -8.44 -7.20 -6.22
C HIS A 24 -7.93 -7.79 -4.90
N ASN A 25 -8.82 -8.26 -4.02
CA ASN A 25 -8.43 -8.95 -2.77
C ASN A 25 -7.43 -10.11 -2.98
N LYS A 26 -7.50 -10.78 -4.14
CA LYS A 26 -6.57 -11.85 -4.54
C LYS A 26 -5.11 -11.37 -4.62
N THR A 27 -4.86 -10.11 -5.02
CA THR A 27 -3.48 -9.58 -5.11
C THR A 27 -2.89 -9.38 -3.73
N SER A 28 -3.68 -8.88 -2.77
CA SER A 28 -3.25 -8.70 -1.38
C SER A 28 -2.87 -10.05 -0.73
N LEU A 29 -3.69 -11.08 -0.95
CA LEU A 29 -3.42 -12.43 -0.43
C LEU A 29 -2.15 -13.03 -1.06
N LEU A 30 -1.97 -12.88 -2.38
CA LEU A 30 -0.78 -13.38 -3.07
C LEU A 30 0.49 -12.70 -2.56
N THR A 31 0.47 -11.37 -2.38
CA THR A 31 1.60 -10.63 -1.80
C THR A 31 1.93 -11.10 -0.39
N LEU A 32 0.93 -11.42 0.43
CA LEU A 32 1.15 -11.96 1.77
C LEU A 32 1.85 -13.32 1.69
N LEU A 33 1.33 -14.27 0.91
CA LEU A 33 1.91 -15.62 0.80
C LEU A 33 3.35 -15.60 0.31
N ILE A 34 3.63 -14.79 -0.71
CA ILE A 34 4.98 -14.63 -1.25
C ILE A 34 5.90 -13.95 -0.23
N GLY A 35 5.40 -12.93 0.46
CA GLY A 35 6.13 -12.28 1.54
C GLY A 35 6.48 -13.22 2.68
N LEU A 36 5.54 -14.06 3.12
CA LEU A 36 5.76 -15.05 4.17
C LEU A 36 6.87 -16.04 3.78
N PHE A 37 6.84 -16.51 2.53
CA PHE A 37 7.88 -17.39 1.99
C PHE A 37 9.27 -16.72 1.99
N LEU A 38 9.34 -15.42 1.67
CA LEU A 38 10.60 -14.69 1.52
C LEU A 38 11.20 -14.19 2.84
N TYR A 39 10.38 -13.63 3.73
CA TYR A 39 10.88 -12.97 4.95
C TYR A 39 10.91 -13.90 6.16
N LYS A 40 10.19 -15.04 6.12
CA LYS A 40 10.10 -16.06 7.19
C LYS A 40 9.74 -15.53 8.59
N LYS A 41 9.38 -14.26 8.69
CA LYS A 41 9.05 -13.53 9.91
C LYS A 41 7.85 -12.63 9.63
N ILE A 42 6.98 -12.55 10.63
CA ILE A 42 5.77 -11.73 10.60
C ILE A 42 5.86 -10.68 11.70
N TYR A 43 5.51 -9.45 11.37
CA TYR A 43 5.41 -8.34 12.28
C TYR A 43 3.96 -7.94 12.48
N LEU A 44 3.31 -8.50 13.50
CA LEU A 44 1.93 -8.16 13.86
C LEU A 44 1.76 -6.66 14.16
N THR A 45 2.83 -6.00 14.58
CA THR A 45 2.83 -4.54 14.80
C THR A 45 2.54 -3.75 13.53
N GLY A 46 2.97 -4.22 12.34
CA GLY A 46 2.62 -3.57 11.08
C GLY A 46 1.15 -3.72 10.71
N LEU A 47 0.54 -4.87 11.01
CA LEU A 47 -0.91 -5.06 10.85
C LEU A 47 -1.68 -4.14 11.78
N LEU A 48 -1.26 -4.06 13.06
CA LEU A 48 -1.89 -3.21 14.06
C LEU A 48 -1.91 -1.74 13.59
N VAL A 49 -0.80 -1.24 13.04
CA VAL A 49 -0.75 0.13 12.47
C VAL A 49 -1.76 0.30 11.36
N ALA A 50 -1.80 -0.60 10.38
CA ALA A 50 -2.74 -0.49 9.26
C ALA A 50 -4.19 -0.53 9.75
N THR A 51 -4.50 -1.36 10.74
CA THR A 51 -5.83 -1.40 11.37
C THR A 51 -6.16 -0.08 12.08
N LEU A 52 -5.21 0.51 12.83
CA LEU A 52 -5.43 1.81 13.45
C LEU A 52 -5.66 2.92 12.41
N ILE A 53 -4.89 2.94 11.33
CA ILE A 53 -5.09 3.88 10.22
C ILE A 53 -6.49 3.71 9.62
N LEU A 54 -6.92 2.47 9.37
CA LEU A 54 -8.26 2.19 8.85
C LEU A 54 -9.36 2.71 9.79
N ILE A 55 -9.22 2.45 11.08
CA ILE A 55 -10.15 2.92 12.11
C ILE A 55 -10.22 4.45 12.09
N ILE A 56 -9.07 5.14 12.07
CA ILE A 56 -9.02 6.61 11.99
C ILE A 56 -9.73 7.12 10.72
N CYS A 57 -9.48 6.50 9.56
CA CYS A 57 -10.15 6.90 8.32
C CYS A 57 -11.67 6.75 8.37
N ILE A 58 -12.17 5.65 8.95
CA ILE A 58 -13.61 5.40 9.10
C ILE A 58 -14.24 6.37 10.11
N PHE A 59 -13.53 6.72 11.19
CA PHE A 59 -14.00 7.73 12.15
C PHE A 59 -14.08 9.14 11.55
N ILE A 60 -13.24 9.47 10.58
CA ILE A 60 -13.24 10.78 9.90
C ILE A 60 -14.30 10.82 8.79
N ASP A 61 -14.51 9.71 8.07
CA ASP A 61 -15.46 9.60 6.96
C ASP A 61 -16.18 8.25 7.03
N GLU A 62 -17.45 8.26 7.46
CA GLU A 62 -18.29 7.06 7.54
C GLU A 62 -18.48 6.38 6.17
N ASN A 63 -18.30 7.11 5.07
CA ASN A 63 -18.38 6.59 3.70
C ASN A 63 -17.00 6.30 3.10
N TYR A 64 -15.97 6.12 3.93
CA TYR A 64 -14.60 5.93 3.48
C TYR A 64 -14.42 4.74 2.52
N LYS A 65 -14.08 5.03 1.26
CA LYS A 65 -13.90 4.03 0.18
C LYS A 65 -12.45 3.56 0.01
N GLY A 66 -11.66 3.38 1.08
CA GLY A 66 -10.23 3.01 0.99
C GLY A 66 -9.73 1.83 1.80
N GLY A 67 -10.62 1.06 2.40
CA GLY A 67 -10.22 -0.11 3.18
C GLY A 67 -9.42 -1.16 2.38
N GLY A 68 -9.62 -1.25 1.06
CA GLY A 68 -8.83 -2.13 0.19
C GLY A 68 -7.35 -1.76 0.15
N ASP A 69 -7.05 -0.47 -0.03
CA ASP A 69 -5.69 0.06 -0.11
C ASP A 69 -4.97 -0.12 1.25
N ILE A 70 -5.67 0.20 2.35
CA ILE A 70 -5.14 0.02 3.71
C ILE A 70 -4.90 -1.46 4.04
N LYS A 71 -5.76 -2.37 3.58
CA LYS A 71 -5.53 -3.81 3.74
C LYS A 71 -4.23 -4.25 3.07
N PHE A 72 -3.94 -3.71 1.88
CA PHE A 72 -2.67 -4.00 1.19
C PHE A 72 -1.47 -3.41 1.96
N ILE A 73 -1.59 -2.19 2.47
CA ILE A 73 -0.59 -1.60 3.37
C ILE A 73 -0.35 -2.49 4.60
N GLY A 74 -1.40 -3.05 5.20
CA GLY A 74 -1.29 -4.01 6.31
C GLY A 74 -0.54 -5.29 5.94
N VAL A 75 -0.72 -5.81 4.72
CA VAL A 75 0.07 -6.94 4.22
C VAL A 75 1.55 -6.58 4.13
N ILE A 76 1.90 -5.43 3.57
CA ILE A 76 3.30 -4.95 3.55
C ILE A 76 3.83 -4.75 4.97
N GLY A 77 3.00 -4.22 5.86
CA GLY A 77 3.33 -4.03 7.26
C GLY A 77 3.60 -5.34 8.00
N LEU A 78 2.84 -6.41 7.73
CA LEU A 78 3.13 -7.75 8.25
C LEU A 78 4.52 -8.24 7.87
N LEU A 79 5.06 -7.80 6.73
CA LEU A 79 6.38 -8.20 6.26
C LEU A 79 7.51 -7.31 6.79
N LYS A 80 7.20 -6.07 7.20
CA LYS A 80 8.19 -5.01 7.45
C LYS A 80 8.14 -4.36 8.84
N GLY A 81 7.04 -4.49 9.55
CA GLY A 81 6.83 -3.96 10.89
C GLY A 81 6.39 -2.51 10.95
N PHE A 82 6.24 -2.03 12.19
CA PHE A 82 5.57 -0.78 12.56
C PHE A 82 6.10 0.46 11.81
N ASN A 83 7.37 0.84 12.03
CA ASN A 83 7.94 2.08 11.50
C ASN A 83 7.85 2.13 9.97
N PHE A 84 8.19 1.01 9.33
CA PHE A 84 8.10 0.89 7.87
C PHE A 84 6.67 1.11 7.39
N THR A 85 5.67 0.56 8.07
CA THR A 85 4.25 0.69 7.66
C THR A 85 3.78 2.15 7.69
N ILE A 86 4.16 2.89 8.73
CA ILE A 86 3.81 4.31 8.89
C ILE A 86 4.44 5.12 7.77
N GLU A 87 5.76 5.02 7.60
CA GLU A 87 6.49 5.78 6.59
C GLU A 87 6.00 5.43 5.18
N PHE A 88 5.78 4.13 4.93
CA PHE A 88 5.25 3.63 3.67
C PHE A 88 3.89 4.26 3.33
N TYR A 89 2.96 4.27 4.29
CA TYR A 89 1.64 4.88 4.12
C TYR A 89 1.74 6.39 3.88
N ILE A 90 2.50 7.10 4.70
CA ILE A 90 2.65 8.56 4.61
C ILE A 90 3.23 8.97 3.24
N ILE A 91 4.29 8.30 2.78
CA ILE A 91 4.90 8.60 1.48
C ILE A 91 3.91 8.30 0.34
N SER A 92 3.17 7.19 0.41
CA SER A 92 2.15 6.87 -0.59
C SER A 92 1.03 7.91 -0.65
N GLU A 93 0.55 8.38 0.50
CA GLU A 93 -0.47 9.44 0.53
C GLU A 93 0.06 10.79 0.03
N ILE A 94 1.26 11.18 0.43
CA ILE A 94 1.88 12.43 -0.05
C ILE A 94 1.98 12.41 -1.58
N LEU A 95 2.49 11.32 -2.16
CA LEU A 95 2.59 11.17 -3.62
C LEU A 95 1.21 11.21 -4.29
N CYS A 96 0.21 10.53 -3.72
CA CYS A 96 -1.16 10.55 -4.21
C CYS A 96 -1.74 11.98 -4.20
N VAL A 97 -1.59 12.72 -3.10
CA VAL A 97 -2.09 14.10 -2.94
C VAL A 97 -1.40 15.05 -3.91
N ILE A 98 -0.08 14.93 -4.10
CA ILE A 98 0.66 15.73 -5.10
C ILE A 98 0.12 15.45 -6.50
N TYR A 99 -0.05 14.18 -6.87
CA TYR A 99 -0.59 13.80 -8.17
C TYR A 99 -2.00 14.35 -8.40
N ARG A 100 -2.88 14.29 -7.38
CA ARG A 100 -4.22 14.88 -7.42
C ARG A 100 -4.19 16.36 -7.73
N LYS A 101 -3.33 17.12 -7.04
CA LYS A 101 -3.18 18.57 -7.25
C LYS A 101 -2.69 18.91 -8.64
N ILE A 102 -1.69 18.19 -9.15
CA ILE A 102 -1.12 18.43 -10.49
C ILE A 102 -2.14 18.09 -11.60
N THR A 103 -2.84 16.96 -11.47
CA THR A 103 -3.76 16.47 -12.51
C THR A 103 -5.19 16.98 -12.36
N LYS A 104 -5.50 17.69 -11.26
CA LYS A 104 -6.85 18.14 -10.90
C LYS A 104 -7.89 17.01 -10.83
N LYS A 105 -7.43 15.77 -10.60
CA LYS A 105 -8.28 14.60 -10.37
C LYS A 105 -8.60 14.51 -8.89
N TYR A 106 -9.88 14.64 -8.54
CA TYR A 106 -10.31 14.64 -7.14
C TYR A 106 -11.16 13.43 -6.78
N LYS A 107 -11.76 12.75 -7.77
CA LYS A 107 -12.54 11.54 -7.51
C LYS A 107 -11.60 10.37 -7.27
N LYS A 108 -11.88 9.60 -6.22
CA LYS A 108 -11.07 8.43 -5.87
C LYS A 108 -11.04 7.39 -7.01
N GLU A 109 -12.15 7.21 -7.71
CA GLU A 109 -12.30 6.30 -8.86
C GLU A 109 -11.46 6.70 -10.09
N GLU A 110 -10.87 7.89 -10.09
CA GLU A 110 -10.01 8.36 -11.18
C GLU A 110 -8.54 8.02 -10.96
N ILE A 111 -8.18 7.51 -9.77
CA ILE A 111 -6.80 7.43 -9.29
C ILE A 111 -6.47 5.99 -8.92
N ALA A 112 -5.50 5.43 -9.63
CA ALA A 112 -4.84 4.20 -9.24
C ALA A 112 -3.90 4.49 -8.06
N TYR A 113 -4.10 3.83 -6.92
CA TYR A 113 -3.31 4.06 -5.70
C TYR A 113 -2.03 3.20 -5.65
N ALA A 114 -2.06 2.01 -6.27
CA ALA A 114 -0.92 1.10 -6.27
C ALA A 114 0.39 1.66 -6.85
N PRO A 115 0.39 2.55 -7.86
CA PRO A 115 1.60 3.25 -8.30
C PRO A 115 2.31 4.04 -7.20
N PHE A 116 1.55 4.68 -6.29
CA PHE A 116 2.14 5.42 -5.17
C PHE A 116 2.66 4.49 -4.08
N MET A 117 2.01 3.34 -3.89
CA MET A 117 2.54 2.25 -3.06
C MET A 117 3.85 1.71 -3.62
N PHE A 118 3.93 1.47 -4.93
CA PHE A 118 5.17 1.05 -5.58
C PHE A 118 6.30 2.06 -5.37
N LEU A 119 6.06 3.35 -5.66
CA LEU A 119 7.05 4.41 -5.48
C LEU A 119 7.49 4.55 -4.02
N SER A 120 6.55 4.50 -3.08
CA SER A 120 6.84 4.53 -1.65
C SER A 120 7.77 3.37 -1.24
N PHE A 121 7.47 2.14 -1.68
CA PHE A 121 8.31 0.98 -1.39
C PHE A 121 9.70 1.08 -2.02
N LEU A 122 9.78 1.60 -3.24
CA LEU A 122 11.04 1.86 -3.95
C LEU A 122 11.90 2.85 -3.17
N ILE A 123 11.33 3.98 -2.77
CA ILE A 123 12.02 5.01 -1.96
C ILE A 123 12.51 4.39 -0.64
N LYS A 124 11.63 3.68 0.06
CA LYS A 124 11.93 3.01 1.35
C LYS A 124 12.88 1.83 1.26
N THR A 125 13.20 1.34 0.07
CA THR A 125 14.11 0.20 -0.11
C THR A 125 15.47 0.64 -0.62
N ILE A 126 15.51 1.72 -1.41
CA ILE A 126 16.74 2.19 -2.06
C ILE A 126 17.39 3.34 -1.30
N PHE A 127 16.61 4.26 -0.74
CA PHE A 127 17.11 5.55 -0.23
C PHE A 127 17.00 5.72 1.29
N LEU A 128 16.20 4.90 1.98
CA LEU A 128 15.92 4.96 3.41
C LEU A 128 16.00 3.57 4.04
#